data_AF-N1RKB2-F1
#
_entry.id   AF-N1RKB2-F1
#
_cell.length_a   1.000
_cell.length_b   1.000
_cell.length_c   1.000
_cell.angle_alpha   90.00
_cell.angle_beta   90.00
_cell.angle_gamma   90.00
#
_symmetry.space_group_name_H-M   'P 1'
#
loop_
_entity.id
_entity.type
_entity.pdbx_description
1 polymer ?
#
loop_
_entity_poly.entity_id
_entity_poly.type
_entity_poly.pdbx_seq_one_letter_code
_entity_poly.pdbx_strand_id
1 'polypeptide(L)'
;MVNFITSFAILLTAASSALAAPQPLEARDDTSCMDNLPGNTLANVNEAVECINYLASLGDQACVAGVSGQSFCRRGNTQITGLAVGLNSDQTSSSPCRDVARGAGLVMDRCTRADGKVRGQNPAWGNGHLMVDIRNVPQ
;
A
#
# COMPACT_ATOMS: atom_id res chain seq x y z
N MET A 1 51.75 63.32 -2.97
CA MET A 1 50.27 63.35 -3.01
C MET A 1 49.89 62.24 -4.00
N VAL A 2 49.26 61.10 -3.68
CA VAL A 2 48.64 60.50 -2.50
C VAL A 2 48.74 58.97 -2.67
N ASN A 3 48.81 58.28 -1.53
CA ASN A 3 48.89 56.83 -1.30
C ASN A 3 47.55 56.15 -1.60
N PHE A 4 47.48 54.87 -2.02
CA PHE A 4 46.40 53.95 -1.61
C PHE A 4 46.79 52.46 -1.80
N ILE A 5 46.87 51.78 -0.65
CA ILE A 5 46.97 50.34 -0.44
C ILE A 5 45.56 49.75 -0.64
N THR A 6 45.40 48.65 -1.38
CA THR A 6 44.21 47.80 -1.21
C THR A 6 44.48 46.33 -1.54
N SER A 7 44.30 45.53 -0.49
CA SER A 7 44.38 44.09 -0.37
C SER A 7 43.34 43.36 -1.23
N PHE A 8 43.73 42.29 -1.93
CA PHE A 8 42.78 41.34 -2.49
C PHE A 8 42.48 40.26 -1.44
N ALA A 9 41.27 40.34 -0.88
CA ALA A 9 40.74 39.39 0.08
C ALA A 9 40.48 38.02 -0.59
N ILE A 10 40.98 36.96 0.05
CA ILE A 10 40.70 35.56 -0.29
C ILE A 10 39.26 35.26 0.17
N LEU A 11 38.35 35.03 -0.76
CA LEU A 11 36.99 34.58 -0.47
C LEU A 11 36.99 33.07 -0.22
N LEU A 12 36.91 32.67 1.07
CA LEU A 12 36.51 31.31 1.46
C LEU A 12 35.03 31.12 1.14
N THR A 13 34.72 30.36 0.09
CA THR A 13 33.38 29.82 -0.11
C THR A 13 33.14 28.71 0.92
N ALA A 14 32.39 29.02 1.98
CA ALA A 14 31.84 28.01 2.87
C ALA A 14 30.81 27.17 2.08
N ALA A 15 31.18 25.94 1.73
CA ALA A 15 30.23 24.96 1.23
C ALA A 15 29.34 24.51 2.40
N SER A 16 28.16 25.12 2.52
CA SER A 16 27.14 24.68 3.47
C SER A 16 26.55 23.36 2.96
N SER A 17 27.10 22.23 3.40
CA SER A 17 26.45 20.94 3.26
C SER A 17 25.24 20.91 4.20
N ALA A 18 24.06 21.25 3.67
CA ALA A 18 22.79 20.96 4.33
C ALA A 18 22.63 19.43 4.36
N LEU A 19 23.03 18.81 5.47
CA LEU A 19 22.67 17.42 5.76
C LEU A 19 21.14 17.39 5.94
N ALA A 20 20.43 16.89 4.94
CA ALA A 20 19.02 16.58 5.08
C ALA A 20 18.86 15.58 6.23
N ALA A 21 18.27 16.02 7.34
CA ALA A 21 17.95 15.11 8.44
C ALA A 21 17.00 14.03 7.90
N PRO A 22 17.30 12.74 8.07
CA PRO A 22 16.38 11.68 7.69
C PRO A 22 15.07 11.92 8.43
N GLN A 23 14.00 12.16 7.68
CA GLN A 23 12.67 12.21 8.26
C GLN A 23 12.38 10.82 8.85
N PRO A 24 11.86 10.71 10.08
CA PRO A 24 11.39 9.43 10.58
C PRO A 24 10.29 8.94 9.64
N LEU A 25 10.59 7.91 8.85
CA LEU A 25 9.59 7.17 8.10
C LEU A 25 8.74 6.41 9.12
N GLU A 26 7.62 7.01 9.53
CA GLU A 26 6.63 6.26 10.30
C GLU A 26 6.12 5.11 9.42
N ALA A 27 6.17 3.90 9.95
CA ALA A 27 5.52 2.77 9.31
C ALA A 27 4.03 3.10 9.23
N ARG A 28 3.49 3.18 8.00
CA ARG A 28 2.06 3.42 7.81
C ARG A 28 1.29 2.24 8.39
N ASP A 29 0.66 2.43 9.53
CA ASP A 29 -0.23 1.44 10.15
C ASP A 29 -1.64 1.54 9.55
N ASP A 30 -1.73 1.42 8.22
CA ASP A 30 -2.99 1.55 7.49
C ASP A 30 -3.80 0.25 7.48
N THR A 31 -3.27 -0.83 8.04
CA THR A 31 -3.93 -2.14 8.04
C THR A 31 -5.08 -2.15 9.03
N SER A 32 -6.29 -2.36 8.54
CA SER A 32 -7.47 -2.58 9.38
C SER A 32 -7.95 -4.01 9.26
N CYS A 33 -8.05 -4.73 10.38
CA CYS A 33 -8.59 -6.10 10.41
C CYS A 33 -10.12 -6.15 10.28
N MET A 34 -10.79 -4.98 10.25
CA MET A 34 -12.24 -4.87 10.13
C MET A 34 -13.00 -5.70 11.18
N ASP A 35 -12.48 -5.75 12.42
CA ASP A 35 -13.05 -6.51 13.55
C ASP A 35 -14.46 -6.06 13.95
N ASN A 36 -14.90 -4.89 13.45
CA ASN A 36 -16.25 -4.39 13.63
C ASN A 36 -17.30 -5.08 12.73
N LEU A 37 -16.90 -5.96 11.81
CA LEU A 37 -17.78 -6.68 10.90
C LEU A 37 -18.13 -8.09 11.41
N PRO A 38 -19.31 -8.63 11.05
CA PRO A 38 -19.74 -9.95 11.53
C PRO A 38 -18.86 -11.07 11.00
N GLY A 39 -18.78 -12.17 11.75
CA GLY A 39 -17.90 -13.31 11.44
C GLY A 39 -18.18 -14.01 10.10
N ASN A 40 -19.38 -13.85 9.53
CA ASN A 40 -19.68 -14.36 8.18
C ASN A 40 -18.95 -13.60 7.07
N THR A 41 -18.24 -12.51 7.37
CA THR A 41 -17.40 -11.76 6.42
C THR A 41 -15.95 -12.25 6.37
N LEU A 42 -15.59 -13.18 7.26
CA LEU A 42 -14.26 -13.77 7.38
C LEU A 42 -13.97 -14.77 6.27
N ALA A 43 -12.91 -14.52 5.51
CA ALA A 43 -12.41 -15.37 4.44
C ALA A 43 -11.59 -16.55 4.98
N ASN A 44 -11.35 -17.55 4.13
CA ASN A 44 -10.46 -18.66 4.43
C ASN A 44 -8.99 -18.27 4.14
N VAL A 45 -8.09 -18.55 5.07
CA VAL A 45 -6.66 -18.21 4.94
C VAL A 45 -6.00 -18.89 3.75
N ASN A 46 -6.27 -20.18 3.50
CA ASN A 46 -5.63 -20.92 2.41
C ASN A 46 -6.08 -20.38 1.05
N GLU A 47 -7.36 -20.10 0.89
CA GLU A 47 -7.90 -19.49 -0.33
C GLU A 47 -7.34 -18.07 -0.56
N ALA A 48 -7.15 -17.29 0.51
CA ALA A 48 -6.51 -15.98 0.44
C ALA A 48 -5.04 -16.09 0.00
N VAL A 49 -4.28 -17.03 0.56
CA VAL A 49 -2.88 -17.29 0.17
C VAL A 49 -2.77 -17.66 -1.31
N GLU A 50 -3.65 -18.52 -1.82
CA GLU A 50 -3.68 -18.85 -3.25
C GLU A 50 -3.92 -17.61 -4.13
N CYS A 51 -4.84 -16.74 -3.72
CA CYS A 51 -5.06 -15.48 -4.43
C CYS A 51 -3.85 -14.55 -4.36
N ILE A 52 -3.20 -14.43 -3.21
CA ILE A 52 -1.98 -13.62 -3.04
C ILE A 52 -0.87 -14.13 -3.95
N ASN A 53 -0.64 -15.45 -3.99
CA ASN A 53 0.35 -16.06 -4.85
C ASN A 53 0.06 -15.84 -6.33
N TYR A 54 -1.21 -15.92 -6.74
CA TYR A 54 -1.64 -15.58 -8.10
C TYR A 54 -1.34 -14.11 -8.42
N LEU A 55 -1.71 -13.17 -7.55
CA LEU A 55 -1.45 -11.74 -7.79
C LEU A 55 0.05 -11.42 -7.83
N ALA A 56 0.84 -12.08 -6.99
CA ALA A 56 2.29 -11.97 -7.00
C ALA A 56 2.90 -12.50 -8.30
N SER A 57 2.38 -13.60 -8.85
CA SER A 57 2.89 -14.19 -10.09
C SER A 57 2.59 -13.34 -11.34
N LEU A 58 1.57 -12.49 -11.29
CA LEU A 58 1.28 -11.51 -12.34
C LEU A 58 2.30 -10.35 -12.40
N GLY A 59 3.09 -10.15 -11.34
CA GLY A 59 4.18 -9.16 -11.34
C GLY A 59 3.73 -7.73 -11.61
N ASP A 60 4.22 -7.16 -12.72
CA ASP A 60 3.97 -5.79 -13.18
C ASP A 60 2.61 -5.58 -13.88
N GLN A 61 1.81 -6.64 -14.05
CA GLN A 61 0.47 -6.47 -14.62
C GLN A 61 -0.34 -5.47 -13.79
N ALA A 62 -1.05 -4.57 -14.46
CA ALA A 62 -1.87 -3.57 -13.80
C ALA A 62 -3.11 -4.20 -13.16
N CYS A 63 -3.22 -4.08 -11.85
CA CYS A 63 -4.43 -4.33 -11.08
C CYS A 63 -5.17 -2.98 -10.91
N VAL A 64 -6.30 -2.83 -11.62
CA VAL A 64 -7.06 -1.56 -11.70
C VAL A 64 -8.39 -1.73 -11.00
N ALA A 65 -8.73 -0.81 -10.09
CA ALA A 65 -10.04 -0.76 -9.45
C ALA A 65 -10.67 0.63 -9.52
N GLY A 66 -11.98 0.67 -9.67
CA GLY A 66 -12.80 1.87 -9.45
C GLY A 66 -13.31 1.96 -8.01
N VAL A 67 -14.10 3.00 -7.73
CA VAL A 67 -14.69 3.25 -6.40
C VAL A 67 -15.71 2.17 -6.00
N SER A 68 -16.38 1.55 -6.97
CA SER A 68 -17.29 0.41 -6.75
C SER A 68 -16.57 -0.90 -6.40
N GLY A 69 -15.25 -0.92 -6.48
CA GLY A 69 -14.41 -2.09 -6.25
C GLY A 69 -14.30 -3.03 -7.45
N GLN A 70 -13.21 -3.79 -7.52
CA GLN A 70 -12.96 -4.79 -8.56
C GLN A 70 -12.38 -6.07 -7.94
N SER A 71 -12.90 -7.22 -8.36
CA SER A 71 -12.42 -8.53 -7.92
C SER A 71 -11.12 -8.87 -8.64
N PHE A 72 -9.99 -8.79 -7.96
CA PHE A 72 -8.69 -9.16 -8.54
C PHE A 72 -8.46 -10.66 -8.55
N CYS A 73 -8.94 -11.35 -7.51
CA CYS A 73 -8.92 -12.79 -7.45
C CYS A 73 -10.07 -13.31 -6.59
N ARG A 74 -10.60 -14.48 -6.96
CA ARG A 74 -11.56 -15.24 -6.16
C ARG A 74 -11.17 -16.72 -6.14
N ARG A 75 -11.24 -17.32 -4.96
CA ARG A 75 -11.03 -18.75 -4.68
C ARG A 75 -12.07 -19.19 -3.67
N GLY A 76 -12.94 -20.12 -4.05
CA GLY A 76 -14.11 -20.48 -3.25
C GLY A 76 -14.95 -19.26 -2.89
N ASN A 77 -15.16 -19.05 -1.59
CA ASN A 77 -15.87 -17.88 -1.08
C ASN A 77 -14.93 -16.71 -0.72
N THR A 78 -13.61 -16.89 -0.80
CA THR A 78 -12.64 -15.83 -0.55
C THR A 78 -12.39 -14.99 -1.79
N GLN A 79 -12.47 -13.67 -1.64
CA GLN A 79 -12.18 -12.69 -2.67
C GLN A 79 -11.17 -11.66 -2.17
N ILE A 80 -10.19 -11.33 -3.02
CA ILE A 80 -9.34 -10.15 -2.87
C ILE A 80 -9.88 -9.09 -3.82
N THR A 81 -10.34 -7.98 -3.25
CA THR A 81 -10.98 -6.88 -3.97
C THR A 81 -10.15 -5.62 -3.84
N GLY A 82 -9.86 -4.95 -4.96
CA GLY A 82 -9.32 -3.60 -4.96
C GLY A 82 -10.45 -2.57 -4.92
N LEU A 83 -10.25 -1.46 -4.20
CA LEU A 83 -11.15 -0.31 -4.21
C LEU A 83 -10.34 0.98 -4.39
N ALA A 84 -10.77 1.85 -5.30
CA ALA A 84 -10.25 3.19 -5.36
C ALA A 84 -10.82 4.04 -4.21
N VAL A 85 -9.94 4.61 -3.39
CA VAL A 85 -10.32 5.43 -2.22
C VAL A 85 -9.81 6.86 -2.37
N GLY A 86 -10.60 7.82 -1.89
CA GLY A 86 -10.30 9.25 -2.00
C GLY A 86 -10.35 9.80 -3.42
N LEU A 87 -11.03 9.10 -4.35
CA LEU A 87 -11.24 9.50 -5.74
C LEU A 87 -12.74 9.65 -6.06
N ASN A 88 -13.07 10.36 -7.15
CA ASN A 88 -14.44 10.48 -7.64
C ASN A 88 -14.95 9.15 -8.23
N SER A 89 -16.28 8.99 -8.32
CA SER A 89 -16.92 7.72 -8.71
C SER A 89 -16.59 7.21 -10.11
N ASP A 90 -16.19 8.11 -11.01
CA ASP A 90 -15.77 7.84 -12.40
C ASP A 90 -14.27 7.54 -12.53
N GLN A 91 -13.50 7.67 -11.45
CA GLN A 91 -12.05 7.48 -11.44
C GLN A 91 -11.64 6.07 -10.98
N THR A 92 -10.44 5.67 -11.42
CA THR A 92 -9.81 4.41 -11.04
C THR A 92 -8.44 4.64 -10.42
N SER A 93 -8.02 3.74 -9.54
CA SER A 93 -6.64 3.62 -9.08
C SER A 93 -6.03 2.33 -9.61
N SER A 94 -4.73 2.35 -9.89
CA SER A 94 -3.99 1.21 -10.43
C SER A 94 -2.68 1.00 -9.68
N SER A 95 -2.31 -0.25 -9.46
CA SER A 95 -0.98 -0.65 -8.99
C SER A 95 -0.54 -1.94 -9.70
N PRO A 96 0.77 -2.25 -9.74
CA PRO A 96 1.25 -3.57 -10.07
C PRO A 96 0.59 -4.63 -9.18
N CYS A 97 0.16 -5.76 -9.76
CA CYS A 97 -0.49 -6.82 -8.99
C CYS A 97 0.43 -7.40 -7.90
N ARG A 98 1.76 -7.35 -8.07
CA ARG A 98 2.71 -7.68 -6.97
C ARG A 98 2.58 -6.76 -5.75
N ASP A 99 2.24 -5.49 -5.94
CA ASP A 99 2.11 -4.51 -4.86
C ASP A 99 0.75 -4.65 -4.17
N VAL A 100 -0.28 -5.05 -4.94
CA VAL A 100 -1.56 -5.52 -4.38
C VAL A 100 -1.35 -6.77 -3.53
N ALA A 101 -0.57 -7.74 -4.02
CA ALA A 101 -0.25 -8.96 -3.28
C ALA A 101 0.49 -8.66 -1.97
N ARG A 102 1.42 -7.70 -1.98
CA ARG A 102 2.10 -7.22 -0.76
C ARG A 102 1.12 -6.59 0.24
N GLY A 103 0.18 -5.76 -0.24
CA GLY A 103 -0.85 -5.17 0.60
C GLY A 103 -1.74 -6.24 1.26
N ALA A 104 -2.20 -7.22 0.48
CA ALA A 104 -2.95 -8.36 1.00
C ALA A 104 -2.13 -9.23 1.97
N GLY A 105 -0.83 -9.44 1.69
CA GLY A 105 0.09 -10.14 2.59
C GLY A 105 0.17 -9.49 3.97
N LEU A 106 0.21 -8.15 4.03
CA LEU A 106 0.23 -7.44 5.31
C LEU A 106 -1.08 -7.62 6.11
N VAL A 107 -2.22 -7.75 5.42
CA VAL A 107 -3.49 -8.15 6.07
C VAL A 107 -3.38 -9.57 6.63
N MET A 108 -2.80 -10.51 5.89
CA MET A 108 -2.59 -11.87 6.39
C MET A 108 -1.70 -11.88 7.64
N ASP A 109 -0.63 -11.11 7.65
CA ASP A 109 0.33 -11.07 8.75
C ASP A 109 -0.28 -10.54 10.05
N ARG A 110 -1.20 -9.56 9.94
CA ARG A 110 -1.74 -8.83 11.09
C ARG A 110 -3.13 -9.31 11.53
N CYS A 111 -3.92 -9.81 10.60
CA CYS A 111 -5.36 -10.05 10.80
C CYS A 111 -5.75 -11.53 10.68
N THR A 112 -4.79 -12.43 10.45
CA THR A 112 -5.06 -13.87 10.50
C THR A 112 -5.38 -14.30 11.93
N ARG A 113 -6.48 -15.03 12.07
CA ARG A 113 -6.96 -15.57 13.33
C ARG A 113 -6.54 -17.03 13.49
N ALA A 114 -6.51 -17.49 14.75
CA ALA A 114 -6.16 -18.87 15.08
C ALA A 114 -7.13 -19.93 14.52
N ASP A 115 -8.35 -19.53 14.13
CA ASP A 115 -9.37 -20.39 13.53
C ASP A 115 -9.20 -20.58 12.00
N GLY A 116 -8.07 -20.14 11.43
CA GLY A 116 -7.79 -20.25 9.99
C GLY A 116 -8.60 -19.28 9.13
N LYS A 117 -9.10 -18.20 9.75
CA LYS A 117 -9.86 -17.15 9.09
C LYS A 117 -9.11 -15.84 9.05
N VAL A 118 -9.47 -15.00 8.08
CA VAL A 118 -8.87 -13.68 7.90
C VAL A 118 -9.89 -12.71 7.34
N ARG A 119 -9.77 -11.46 7.74
CA ARG A 119 -10.41 -10.32 7.09
C ARG A 119 -9.55 -9.10 7.31
N GLY A 120 -9.60 -8.17 6.37
CA GLY A 120 -9.05 -6.86 6.57
C GLY A 120 -8.73 -6.18 5.27
N GLN A 121 -8.33 -4.93 5.41
CA GLN A 121 -7.96 -4.07 4.32
C GLN A 121 -6.62 -3.41 4.57
N ASN A 122 -5.86 -3.21 3.50
CA ASN A 122 -4.62 -2.46 3.50
C ASN A 122 -4.42 -1.82 2.12
N PRO A 123 -3.80 -0.63 2.01
CA PRO A 123 -3.41 -0.10 0.72
C PRO A 123 -2.47 -1.04 -0.03
N ALA A 124 -2.51 -1.01 -1.36
CA ALA A 124 -1.48 -1.63 -2.18
C ALA A 124 -0.12 -0.96 -1.87
N TRP A 125 0.96 -1.73 -1.93
CA TRP A 125 2.29 -1.22 -1.58
C TRP A 125 2.65 0.01 -2.44
N GLY A 126 2.98 1.13 -1.79
CA GLY A 126 3.31 2.39 -2.46
C GLY A 126 2.12 3.13 -3.08
N ASN A 127 0.87 2.64 -2.94
CA ASN A 127 -0.33 3.29 -3.46
C ASN A 127 -1.45 3.38 -2.40
N GLY A 128 -1.52 4.53 -1.73
CA GLY A 128 -2.55 4.85 -0.74
C GLY A 128 -3.98 5.01 -1.29
N HIS A 129 -4.16 5.10 -2.61
CA HIS A 129 -5.46 5.26 -3.26
C HIS A 129 -6.07 3.94 -3.74
N LEU A 130 -5.31 2.83 -3.70
CA LEU A 130 -5.82 1.51 -4.03
C LEU A 130 -5.89 0.65 -2.76
N MET A 131 -7.06 0.60 -2.13
CA MET A 131 -7.29 -0.24 -0.96
C MET A 131 -7.50 -1.69 -1.40
N VAL A 132 -6.83 -2.64 -0.76
CA VAL A 132 -6.96 -4.08 -0.98
C VAL A 132 -7.72 -4.67 0.18
N ASP A 133 -8.87 -5.29 -0.06
CA ASP A 133 -9.72 -5.91 0.97
C ASP A 133 -9.84 -7.42 0.75
N ILE A 134 -9.55 -8.19 1.81
CA ILE A 134 -9.75 -9.64 1.85
C ILE A 134 -11.12 -9.91 2.49
N ARG A 135 -12.02 -10.54 1.74
CA ARG A 135 -13.42 -10.72 2.15
C ARG A 135 -14.00 -12.07 1.80
N ASN A 136 -14.94 -12.53 2.64
CA ASN A 136 -15.87 -13.59 2.26
C ASN A 136 -16.98 -13.02 1.38
N VAL A 137 -17.22 -13.66 0.24
CA VAL A 137 -18.35 -13.41 -0.65
C VAL A 137 -19.00 -14.77 -0.90
N PRO A 138 -20.17 -15.05 -0.29
CA PRO A 138 -20.93 -16.26 -0.56
C PRO A 138 -21.28 -16.41 -2.04
N GLN A 139 -21.54 -17.64 -2.49
CA GLN A 139 -22.08 -17.94 -3.81
C GLN A 139 -23.59 -17.89 -3.82
#